data_AF-A0A3A8M538-F1
#
_entry.id   AF-A0A3A8M538-F1
#
_cell.length_a   1.000
_cell.length_b   1.000
_cell.length_c   1.000
_cell.angle_alpha   90.00
_cell.angle_beta   90.00
_cell.angle_gamma   90.00
#
_symmetry.space_group_name_H-M   'P 1'
#
loop_
_entity.id
_entity.type
_entity.pdbx_description
1 polymer ?
#
loop_
_entity_poly.entity_id
_entity_poly.type
_entity_poly.pdbx_seq_one_letter_code
_entity_poly.pdbx_strand_id
1 'polypeptide(L)'
;MTLRALALVACLLLGAPAGAASGLEQARAKAQTARVEVRTLRTQQQGLRDELNGLAARIEALKAQRQGRLTPGGELESALRRSQELSGQLTGLAQSVSGAEGEVERAHLALHGELSQELTRLRSAWDATTDRSARARLLEQMRSVRGEREAVRAALPASQVPALDGAARGDDPEDLLAQADALRDTQDKVRQRLQALKTRITEVREERDLDRRMNDFLGEESMFDDQDRRLRLRSVGADGVQVAPTQRGSGPRPPWVTSGDQSSPPPMLGDPYSGGNDDPQSEEGTPTAGGMVAPSVTASDRRPQVDPVRAQALAAGGPEDLTSLEQEAAKLESLARELDGRAGALERRAKTLAP
;
A
#
# COMPACT_ATOMS: atom_id res chain seq x y z
N MET A 1 -54.56 28.72 -17.06
CA MET A 1 -53.98 28.05 -15.88
C MET A 1 -52.97 26.95 -16.23
N THR A 2 -52.45 26.89 -17.47
CA THR A 2 -51.62 25.77 -17.98
C THR A 2 -50.11 26.03 -17.97
N LEU A 3 -49.66 27.27 -17.69
CA LEU A 3 -48.24 27.63 -17.73
C LEU A 3 -47.46 27.34 -16.44
N ARG A 4 -48.14 27.14 -15.30
CA ARG A 4 -47.49 26.82 -14.02
C ARG A 4 -47.16 25.33 -13.83
N ALA A 5 -47.90 24.44 -14.51
CA ALA A 5 -47.62 23.00 -14.46
C ALA A 5 -46.39 22.62 -15.29
N LEU A 6 -46.09 23.37 -16.36
CA LEU A 6 -44.97 23.08 -17.27
C LEU A 6 -43.61 23.48 -16.66
N ALA A 7 -43.58 24.51 -15.81
CA ALA A 7 -42.36 24.92 -15.08
C ALA A 7 -41.96 23.93 -13.96
N LEU A 8 -42.93 23.27 -13.31
CA LEU A 8 -42.65 22.26 -12.28
C LEU A 8 -42.12 20.95 -12.85
N VAL A 9 -42.54 20.56 -14.06
CA VAL A 9 -42.00 19.39 -14.76
C VAL A 9 -40.60 19.65 -15.34
N ALA A 10 -40.31 20.89 -15.77
CA ALA A 10 -38.96 21.26 -16.24
C ALA A 10 -37.92 21.31 -15.10
N CYS A 11 -38.30 21.72 -13.89
CA CYS A 11 -37.38 21.72 -12.73
C CYS A 11 -37.09 20.33 -12.15
N LEU A 12 -37.91 19.32 -12.43
CA LEU A 12 -37.66 17.92 -12.05
C LEU A 12 -36.70 17.19 -13.01
N LEU A 13 -36.44 17.73 -14.20
CA LEU A 13 -35.55 17.15 -15.20
C LEU A 13 -34.13 17.77 -15.24
N LEU A 14 -33.89 18.85 -14.50
CA LEU A 14 -32.61 19.58 -14.48
C LEU A 14 -31.89 19.55 -13.11
N GLY A 15 -32.47 18.89 -12.11
CA GLY A 15 -32.02 18.96 -10.70
C GLY A 15 -31.62 17.66 -10.04
N ALA A 16 -31.65 16.53 -10.74
CA ALA A 16 -31.03 15.31 -10.23
C ALA A 16 -29.66 15.19 -10.89
N PRO A 17 -28.53 15.33 -10.17
CA PRO A 17 -27.36 14.59 -10.58
C PRO A 17 -27.83 13.14 -10.53
N ALA A 18 -28.13 12.59 -11.71
CA ALA A 18 -28.21 11.16 -11.91
C ALA A 18 -26.80 10.65 -11.60
N GLY A 19 -26.50 10.54 -10.31
CA GLY A 19 -25.52 9.64 -9.77
C GLY A 19 -26.03 8.25 -10.11
N ALA A 20 -25.95 7.91 -11.38
CA ALA A 20 -25.45 6.60 -11.73
C ALA A 20 -24.17 6.51 -10.92
N ALA A 21 -24.25 5.84 -9.77
CA ALA A 21 -23.08 5.35 -9.08
C ALA A 21 -22.24 4.75 -10.20
N SER A 22 -21.10 5.39 -10.52
CA SER A 22 -20.25 4.92 -11.60
C SER A 22 -19.98 3.43 -11.35
N GLY A 23 -19.77 2.64 -12.40
CA GLY A 23 -19.49 1.19 -12.23
C GLY A 23 -18.44 0.94 -11.14
N LEU A 24 -17.48 1.86 -11.03
CA LEU A 24 -16.51 1.98 -9.96
C LEU A 24 -17.08 2.09 -8.54
N GLU A 25 -18.01 3.03 -8.25
CA GLU A 25 -18.62 3.13 -6.91
C GLU A 25 -19.42 1.89 -6.54
N GLN A 26 -20.11 1.30 -7.52
CA GLN A 26 -20.82 0.04 -7.30
C GLN A 26 -19.83 -1.10 -7.00
N ALA A 27 -18.69 -1.16 -7.69
CA ALA A 27 -17.65 -2.14 -7.44
C ALA A 27 -16.99 -1.95 -6.07
N ARG A 28 -16.75 -0.71 -5.64
CA ARG A 28 -16.25 -0.39 -4.28
C ARG A 28 -17.21 -0.86 -3.21
N ALA A 29 -18.51 -0.54 -3.36
CA ALA A 29 -19.54 -0.95 -2.42
C ALA A 29 -19.62 -2.48 -2.32
N LYS A 30 -19.62 -3.19 -3.47
CA LYS A 30 -19.63 -4.66 -3.51
C LYS A 30 -18.41 -5.27 -2.83
N ALA A 31 -17.20 -4.78 -3.13
CA ALA A 31 -15.97 -5.26 -2.51
C ALA A 31 -15.98 -5.04 -0.99
N GLN A 32 -16.52 -3.90 -0.52
CA GLN A 32 -16.64 -3.61 0.90
C GLN A 32 -17.67 -4.50 1.59
N THR A 33 -18.85 -4.70 1.00
CA THR A 33 -19.89 -5.59 1.54
C THR A 33 -19.38 -7.01 1.68
N ALA A 34 -18.72 -7.55 0.65
CA ALA A 34 -18.15 -8.90 0.68
C ALA A 34 -17.11 -9.06 1.82
N ARG A 35 -16.25 -8.07 2.03
CA ARG A 35 -15.26 -8.08 3.14
C ARG A 35 -15.94 -8.09 4.50
N VAL A 36 -17.00 -7.29 4.67
CA VAL A 36 -17.77 -7.23 5.92
C VAL A 36 -18.47 -8.56 6.20
N GLU A 37 -19.00 -9.20 5.18
CA GLU A 37 -19.63 -10.52 5.28
C GLU A 37 -18.65 -11.59 5.76
N VAL A 38 -17.48 -11.71 5.12
CA VAL A 38 -16.43 -12.66 5.57
C VAL A 38 -16.03 -12.40 7.02
N ARG A 39 -15.87 -11.14 7.43
CA ARG A 39 -15.55 -10.80 8.82
C ARG A 39 -16.65 -11.24 9.77
N THR A 40 -17.92 -11.02 9.40
CA THR A 40 -19.09 -11.41 10.19
C THR A 40 -19.15 -12.92 10.38
N LEU A 41 -18.98 -13.69 9.30
CA LEU A 41 -18.98 -15.15 9.33
C LEU A 41 -17.83 -15.69 10.18
N ARG A 42 -16.62 -15.11 10.09
CA ARG A 42 -15.48 -15.50 10.94
C ARG A 42 -15.72 -15.21 12.43
N THR A 43 -16.36 -14.08 12.75
CA THR A 43 -16.77 -13.78 14.13
C THR A 43 -17.79 -14.80 14.66
N GLN A 44 -18.79 -15.16 13.86
CA GLN A 44 -19.74 -16.22 14.21
C GLN A 44 -19.03 -17.57 14.42
N GLN A 45 -18.06 -17.90 13.57
CA GLN A 45 -17.29 -19.14 13.66
C GLN A 45 -16.50 -19.21 14.96
N GLN A 46 -15.89 -18.09 15.37
CA GLN A 46 -15.19 -18.04 16.64
C GLN A 46 -16.16 -18.21 17.82
N GLY A 47 -17.31 -17.54 17.80
CA GLY A 47 -18.33 -17.70 18.85
C GLY A 47 -18.80 -19.14 19.03
N LEU A 48 -19.08 -19.85 17.93
CA LEU A 48 -19.49 -21.26 17.97
C LEU A 48 -18.36 -22.18 18.47
N ARG A 49 -17.09 -21.88 18.15
CA ARG A 49 -15.93 -22.62 18.69
C ARG A 49 -15.82 -22.43 20.20
N ASP A 50 -16.01 -21.20 20.68
CA ASP A 50 -15.97 -20.90 22.11
C ASP A 50 -17.11 -21.61 22.87
N GLU A 51 -18.32 -21.64 22.29
CA GLU A 51 -19.44 -22.43 22.83
C GLU A 51 -19.14 -23.94 22.89
N LEU A 52 -18.55 -24.49 21.83
CA LEU A 52 -18.18 -25.90 21.76
C LEU A 52 -17.14 -26.25 22.83
N ASN A 53 -16.13 -25.40 23.01
CA ASN A 53 -15.13 -25.55 24.07
C ASN A 53 -15.77 -25.50 25.47
N GLY A 54 -16.73 -24.60 25.69
CA GLY A 54 -17.50 -24.54 26.93
C GLY A 54 -18.34 -25.80 27.19
N LEU A 55 -18.98 -26.35 26.15
CA LEU A 55 -19.71 -27.63 26.26
C LEU A 55 -18.79 -28.81 26.54
N ALA A 56 -17.60 -28.86 25.93
CA ALA A 56 -16.62 -29.90 26.18
C ALA A 56 -16.22 -29.93 27.67
N ALA A 57 -15.90 -28.78 28.26
CA ALA A 57 -15.60 -28.66 29.69
C ALA A 57 -16.78 -29.10 30.57
N ARG A 58 -18.01 -28.73 30.21
CA ARG A 58 -19.22 -29.16 30.93
C ARG A 58 -19.45 -30.67 30.85
N ILE A 59 -19.23 -31.27 29.68
CA ILE A 59 -19.35 -32.73 29.48
C ILE A 59 -18.33 -33.47 30.35
N GLU A 60 -17.09 -32.98 30.42
CA GLU A 60 -16.06 -33.54 31.31
C GLU A 60 -16.46 -33.47 32.79
N ALA A 61 -16.95 -32.31 33.24
CA ALA A 61 -17.45 -32.15 34.61
C ALA A 61 -18.62 -33.11 34.93
N LEU A 62 -19.58 -33.25 34.00
CA LEU A 62 -20.70 -34.19 34.14
C LEU A 62 -20.22 -35.65 34.16
N LYS A 63 -19.23 -36.01 33.34
CA LYS A 63 -18.61 -37.35 33.35
C LYS A 63 -17.94 -37.64 34.69
N ALA A 64 -17.18 -36.69 35.23
CA ALA A 64 -16.53 -36.82 36.54
C ALA A 64 -17.54 -36.97 37.68
N GLN A 65 -18.62 -36.17 37.67
CA GLN A 65 -19.68 -36.25 38.67
C GLN A 65 -20.44 -37.59 38.65
N ARG A 66 -20.55 -38.21 37.46
CA ARG A 66 -21.32 -39.44 37.24
C ARG A 66 -20.55 -40.73 37.55
N GLN A 67 -19.21 -40.69 37.66
CA GLN A 67 -18.40 -41.84 38.07
C GLN A 67 -18.76 -42.40 39.47
N GLY A 68 -19.58 -41.71 40.26
CA GLY A 68 -20.10 -42.19 41.56
C GLY A 68 -21.61 -42.50 41.62
N ARG A 69 -22.41 -42.28 40.55
CA ARG A 69 -23.88 -42.47 40.57
C ARG A 69 -24.39 -43.14 39.28
N LEU A 70 -25.06 -44.29 39.45
CA LEU A 70 -25.62 -45.15 38.38
C LEU A 70 -26.91 -44.64 37.71
N THR A 71 -27.33 -43.40 37.95
CA THR A 71 -28.59 -42.90 37.37
C THR A 71 -28.45 -42.49 35.89
N PRO A 72 -29.53 -42.65 35.08
CA PRO A 72 -29.59 -42.16 33.71
C PRO A 72 -29.51 -40.63 33.71
N GLY A 73 -28.51 -40.08 33.00
CA GLY A 73 -28.14 -38.68 33.02
C GLY A 73 -28.51 -38.02 31.71
N GLY A 74 -29.77 -37.60 31.57
CA GLY A 74 -30.27 -36.90 30.39
C GLY A 74 -29.54 -35.57 30.10
N GLU A 75 -28.87 -34.98 31.09
CA GLU A 75 -28.03 -33.79 30.89
C GLU A 75 -26.78 -34.08 30.06
N LEU A 76 -26.15 -35.26 30.24
CA LEU A 76 -24.98 -35.63 29.44
C LEU A 76 -25.39 -35.89 27.99
N GLU A 77 -26.50 -36.61 27.79
CA GLU A 77 -27.03 -36.90 26.46
C GLU A 77 -27.46 -35.62 25.73
N SER A 78 -28.12 -34.69 26.42
CA SER A 78 -28.49 -33.39 25.82
C SER A 78 -27.26 -32.53 25.50
N ALA A 79 -26.24 -32.52 26.37
CA ALA A 79 -24.98 -31.82 26.10
C ALA A 79 -24.22 -32.42 24.90
N LEU A 80 -24.16 -33.75 24.80
CA LEU A 80 -23.57 -34.45 23.65
C LEU A 80 -24.32 -34.15 22.35
N ARG A 81 -25.66 -34.19 22.37
CA ARG A 81 -26.50 -33.85 21.21
C ARG A 81 -26.26 -32.41 20.76
N ARG A 82 -26.19 -31.47 21.71
CA ARG A 82 -25.88 -30.06 21.40
C ARG A 82 -24.47 -29.89 20.82
N SER A 83 -23.47 -30.63 21.33
CA SER A 83 -22.11 -30.61 20.78
C SER A 83 -22.05 -31.12 19.33
N GLN A 84 -22.80 -32.19 19.02
CA GLN A 84 -22.93 -32.70 17.65
C GLN A 84 -23.62 -31.68 16.73
N GLU A 85 -24.67 -31.02 17.21
CA GLU A 85 -25.36 -29.96 16.47
C GLU A 85 -24.44 -28.77 16.17
N LEU A 86 -23.70 -28.26 17.18
CA LEU A 86 -22.72 -27.18 16.98
C LEU A 86 -21.61 -27.58 15.99
N SER A 87 -21.17 -28.83 16.02
CA SER A 87 -20.17 -29.35 15.07
C SER A 87 -20.71 -29.34 13.63
N GLY A 88 -21.98 -29.69 13.44
CA GLY A 88 -22.68 -29.57 12.16
C GLY A 88 -22.77 -28.12 11.69
N GLN A 89 -23.16 -27.20 12.58
CA GLN A 89 -23.24 -25.77 12.28
C GLN A 89 -21.87 -25.18 11.92
N LEU A 90 -20.80 -25.55 12.62
CA LEU A 90 -19.42 -25.14 12.31
C LEU A 90 -18.98 -25.61 10.92
N THR A 91 -19.37 -26.82 10.52
CA THR A 91 -19.06 -27.36 9.19
C THR A 91 -19.79 -26.57 8.09
N GLY A 92 -21.09 -26.29 8.28
CA GLY A 92 -21.85 -25.45 7.36
C GLY A 92 -21.29 -24.03 7.27
N LEU A 93 -20.93 -23.43 8.41
CA LEU A 93 -20.35 -22.10 8.45
C LEU A 93 -18.97 -22.03 7.79
N ALA A 94 -18.15 -23.08 7.90
CA ALA A 94 -16.87 -23.16 7.20
C ALA A 94 -17.05 -23.14 5.67
N GLN A 95 -18.06 -23.85 5.16
CA GLN A 95 -18.43 -23.79 3.73
C GLN A 95 -18.89 -22.39 3.33
N SER A 96 -19.72 -21.72 4.15
CA SER A 96 -20.15 -20.34 3.91
C SER A 96 -18.97 -19.35 3.91
N VAL A 97 -18.02 -19.49 4.84
CA VAL A 97 -16.81 -18.66 4.88
C VAL A 97 -16.00 -18.84 3.59
N SER A 98 -15.79 -20.07 3.14
CA SER A 98 -15.07 -20.34 1.89
C SER A 98 -15.79 -19.76 0.67
N GLY A 99 -17.12 -19.86 0.61
CA GLY A 99 -17.93 -19.23 -0.44
C GLY A 99 -17.80 -17.70 -0.45
N ALA A 100 -17.93 -17.08 0.72
CA ALA A 100 -17.80 -15.63 0.88
C ALA A 100 -16.38 -15.12 0.58
N GLU A 101 -15.34 -15.88 0.91
CA GLU A 101 -13.96 -15.56 0.52
C GLU A 101 -13.81 -15.54 -1.00
N GLY A 102 -14.38 -16.53 -1.70
CA GLY A 102 -14.43 -16.53 -3.17
C GLY A 102 -15.23 -15.35 -3.75
N GLU A 103 -16.25 -14.86 -3.04
CA GLU A 103 -16.99 -13.64 -3.42
C GLU A 103 -16.16 -12.38 -3.24
N VAL A 104 -15.40 -12.29 -2.15
CA VAL A 104 -14.44 -11.20 -1.93
C VAL A 104 -13.44 -11.16 -3.08
N GLU A 105 -12.82 -12.29 -3.43
CA GLU A 105 -11.86 -12.36 -4.54
C GLU A 105 -12.49 -11.88 -5.86
N ARG A 106 -13.68 -12.37 -6.21
CA ARG A 106 -14.42 -11.93 -7.40
C ARG A 106 -14.73 -10.42 -7.39
N ALA A 107 -15.16 -9.89 -6.24
CA ALA A 107 -15.48 -8.47 -6.10
C ALA A 107 -14.25 -7.56 -6.19
N HIS A 108 -13.10 -7.97 -5.63
CA HIS A 108 -11.84 -7.23 -5.77
C HIS A 108 -11.30 -7.27 -7.20
N LEU A 109 -11.41 -8.39 -7.91
CA LEU A 109 -11.04 -8.46 -9.33
C LEU A 109 -11.91 -7.54 -10.20
N ALA A 110 -13.22 -7.51 -9.94
CA ALA A 110 -14.13 -6.58 -10.61
C ALA A 110 -13.75 -5.11 -10.31
N LEU A 111 -13.47 -4.76 -9.05
CA LEU A 111 -13.00 -3.44 -8.66
C LEU A 111 -11.69 -3.05 -9.34
N HIS A 112 -10.72 -3.97 -9.42
CA HIS A 112 -9.46 -3.73 -10.14
C HIS A 112 -9.70 -3.45 -11.64
N GLY A 113 -10.64 -4.16 -12.26
CA GLY A 113 -11.07 -3.92 -13.63
C GLY A 113 -11.63 -2.51 -13.83
N GLU A 114 -12.58 -2.10 -12.98
CA GLU A 114 -13.19 -0.76 -13.03
C GLU A 114 -12.17 0.36 -12.78
N LEU A 115 -11.24 0.18 -11.82
CA LEU A 115 -10.14 1.14 -11.57
C LEU A 115 -9.23 1.29 -12.80
N SER A 116 -8.98 0.20 -13.53
CA SER A 116 -8.16 0.22 -14.75
C SER A 116 -8.86 0.94 -15.91
N GLN A 117 -10.17 0.74 -16.05
CA GLN A 117 -10.99 1.48 -17.01
C GLN A 117 -11.03 2.97 -16.67
N GLU A 118 -11.18 3.31 -15.39
CA GLU A 118 -11.18 4.70 -14.92
C GLU A 118 -9.84 5.40 -15.20
N LEU A 119 -8.70 4.72 -15.01
CA LEU A 119 -7.39 5.27 -15.39
C LEU A 119 -7.28 5.54 -16.90
N THR A 120 -7.82 4.65 -17.73
CA THR A 120 -7.86 4.83 -19.19
C THR A 120 -8.73 6.04 -19.57
N ARG A 121 -9.89 6.18 -18.91
CA ARG A 121 -10.79 7.33 -19.07
C ARG A 121 -10.09 8.63 -18.68
N LEU A 122 -9.50 8.69 -17.48
CA LEU A 122 -8.77 9.87 -16.99
C LEU A 122 -7.60 10.23 -17.91
N ARG A 123 -6.88 9.23 -18.44
CA ARG A 123 -5.80 9.46 -19.40
C ARG A 123 -6.32 10.10 -20.69
N SER A 124 -7.38 9.56 -21.27
CA SER A 124 -8.00 10.14 -22.48
C SER A 124 -8.50 11.57 -22.26
N ALA A 125 -9.07 11.86 -21.08
CA ALA A 125 -9.51 13.20 -20.70
C ALA A 125 -8.33 14.16 -20.54
N TRP A 126 -7.20 13.68 -20.01
CA TRP A 126 -5.96 14.46 -19.87
C TRP A 126 -5.36 14.82 -21.23
N ASP A 127 -5.31 13.85 -22.15
CA ASP A 127 -4.82 14.06 -23.52
C ASP A 127 -5.68 15.07 -24.29
N ALA A 128 -7.01 15.06 -24.08
CA ALA A 128 -7.94 16.00 -24.72
C ALA A 128 -7.94 17.41 -24.11
N THR A 129 -7.54 17.56 -22.85
CA THR A 129 -7.58 18.84 -22.14
C THR A 129 -6.36 19.70 -22.48
N THR A 130 -6.55 20.97 -22.79
CA THR A 130 -5.45 21.94 -23.03
C THR A 130 -5.17 22.85 -21.83
N ASP A 131 -6.14 23.02 -20.92
CA ASP A 131 -5.98 23.84 -19.71
C ASP A 131 -5.00 23.20 -18.71
N ARG A 132 -4.02 23.99 -18.26
CA ARG A 132 -3.01 23.59 -17.28
C ARG A 132 -3.64 23.25 -15.92
N SER A 133 -4.63 24.01 -15.49
CA SER A 133 -5.24 23.83 -14.17
C SER A 133 -6.07 22.55 -14.10
N ALA A 134 -6.86 22.28 -15.16
CA ALA A 134 -7.60 21.05 -15.32
C ALA A 134 -6.69 19.82 -15.47
N ARG A 135 -5.57 19.94 -16.22
CA ARG A 135 -4.55 18.88 -16.31
C ARG A 135 -3.96 18.51 -14.96
N ALA A 136 -3.65 19.49 -14.11
CA ALA A 136 -3.12 19.23 -12.78
C ALA A 136 -4.12 18.45 -11.90
N ARG A 137 -5.42 18.77 -11.97
CA ARG A 137 -6.48 18.04 -11.26
C ARG A 137 -6.63 16.60 -11.76
N LEU A 138 -6.58 16.38 -13.08
CA LEU A 138 -6.65 15.04 -13.67
C LEU A 138 -5.45 14.18 -13.26
N LEU A 139 -4.24 14.76 -13.20
CA LEU A 139 -3.06 14.04 -12.71
C LEU A 139 -3.21 13.60 -11.25
N GLU A 140 -3.75 14.46 -10.39
CA GLU A 140 -3.99 14.11 -8.99
C GLU A 140 -5.02 12.98 -8.87
N GLN A 141 -6.10 13.02 -9.66
CA GLN A 141 -7.07 11.93 -9.74
C GLN A 141 -6.43 10.62 -10.22
N MET A 142 -5.57 10.67 -11.24
CA MET A 142 -4.84 9.48 -11.71
C MET A 142 -3.93 8.90 -10.63
N ARG A 143 -3.23 9.73 -9.85
CA ARG A 143 -2.40 9.27 -8.72
C ARG A 143 -3.24 8.60 -7.65
N SER A 144 -4.37 9.21 -7.28
CA SER A 144 -5.31 8.65 -6.32
C SER A 144 -5.85 7.28 -6.77
N VAL A 145 -6.32 7.16 -8.01
CA VAL A 145 -6.83 5.89 -8.56
C VAL A 145 -5.74 4.83 -8.69
N ARG A 146 -4.51 5.21 -9.05
CA ARG A 146 -3.35 4.29 -9.04
C ARG A 146 -3.07 3.78 -7.63
N GLY A 147 -3.05 4.66 -6.63
CA GLY A 147 -2.85 4.28 -5.23
C GLY A 147 -3.92 3.29 -4.75
N GLU A 148 -5.19 3.53 -5.10
CA GLU A 148 -6.28 2.61 -4.79
C GLU A 148 -6.12 1.26 -5.50
N ARG A 149 -5.75 1.28 -6.78
CA ARG A 149 -5.51 0.05 -7.55
C ARG A 149 -4.37 -0.78 -6.96
N GLU A 150 -3.26 -0.15 -6.60
CA GLU A 150 -2.14 -0.87 -5.96
C GLU A 150 -2.53 -1.38 -4.56
N ALA A 151 -3.35 -0.64 -3.80
CA ALA A 151 -3.88 -1.12 -2.53
C ALA A 151 -4.82 -2.33 -2.71
N VAL A 152 -5.69 -2.33 -3.72
CA VAL A 152 -6.55 -3.47 -4.06
C VAL A 152 -5.70 -4.66 -4.51
N ARG A 153 -4.66 -4.43 -5.30
CA ARG A 153 -3.71 -5.46 -5.74
C ARG A 153 -2.95 -6.06 -4.56
N ALA A 154 -2.43 -5.25 -3.64
CA ALA A 154 -1.73 -5.71 -2.45
C ALA A 154 -2.65 -6.48 -1.48
N ALA A 155 -3.94 -6.18 -1.49
CA ALA A 155 -4.94 -6.88 -0.69
C ALA A 155 -5.39 -8.22 -1.29
N LEU A 156 -5.13 -8.47 -2.58
CA LEU A 156 -5.35 -9.78 -3.18
C LEU A 156 -4.25 -10.73 -2.66
N PRO A 157 -4.60 -11.89 -2.08
CA PRO A 157 -3.60 -12.84 -1.62
C PRO A 157 -2.71 -13.24 -2.81
N ALA A 158 -1.39 -13.06 -2.67
CA ALA A 158 -0.39 -13.48 -3.66
C ALA A 158 -0.43 -15.00 -3.94
N SER A 159 -1.13 -15.74 -3.09
CA SER A 159 -1.16 -17.19 -3.00
C SER A 159 -2.59 -17.73 -2.99
N GLN A 160 -3.11 -18.03 -4.17
CA GLN A 160 -3.63 -19.37 -4.40
C GLN A 160 -2.95 -19.92 -5.66
N VAL A 161 -1.70 -20.36 -5.49
CA VAL A 161 -1.24 -21.57 -6.18
C VAL A 161 -1.79 -22.69 -5.30
N PRO A 162 -2.68 -23.56 -5.80
CA PRO A 162 -3.17 -24.69 -5.03
C PRO A 162 -1.97 -25.44 -4.42
N ALA A 163 -1.91 -25.50 -3.09
CA ALA A 163 -0.98 -26.38 -2.42
C ALA A 163 -1.40 -27.81 -2.81
N LEU A 164 -0.61 -28.44 -3.67
CA LEU A 164 -0.75 -29.85 -4.03
C LEU A 164 -0.27 -30.73 -2.86
N ASP A 165 -0.75 -30.46 -1.64
CA ASP A 165 -0.51 -31.30 -0.47
C ASP A 165 -1.74 -32.20 -0.30
N GLY A 166 -1.69 -33.38 -0.94
CA GLY A 166 -2.68 -34.42 -0.67
C GLY A 166 -3.04 -35.36 -1.82
N ALA A 167 -2.35 -35.36 -2.96
CA ALA A 167 -2.61 -36.36 -3.99
C ALA A 167 -2.07 -37.72 -3.56
N ALA A 168 -2.98 -38.67 -3.34
CA ALA A 168 -2.72 -40.04 -2.95
C ALA A 168 -1.70 -40.71 -3.88
N ARG A 169 -0.82 -41.53 -3.28
CA ARG A 169 0.11 -42.44 -3.97
C ARG A 169 -0.67 -43.61 -4.61
N GLY A 170 -1.55 -43.31 -5.56
CA GLY A 170 -2.07 -44.31 -6.48
C GLY A 170 -0.95 -44.71 -7.44
N ASP A 171 -0.66 -46.00 -7.55
CA ASP A 171 0.28 -46.54 -8.56
C ASP A 171 -0.41 -46.81 -9.91
N ASP A 172 -1.65 -46.34 -10.08
CA ASP A 172 -2.40 -46.51 -11.32
C ASP A 172 -1.86 -45.55 -12.41
N PRO A 173 -1.60 -46.05 -13.63
CA PRO A 173 -0.97 -45.26 -14.69
C PRO A 173 -1.87 -44.10 -15.16
N GLU A 174 -3.20 -44.26 -15.14
CA GLU A 174 -4.15 -43.19 -15.50
C GLU A 174 -4.12 -42.04 -14.49
N ASP A 175 -4.06 -42.33 -13.19
CA ASP A 175 -3.97 -41.33 -12.13
C ASP A 175 -2.65 -40.54 -12.22
N LEU A 176 -1.54 -41.22 -12.55
CA LEU A 176 -0.25 -40.56 -12.73
C LEU A 176 -0.25 -39.61 -13.94
N LEU A 177 -0.96 -39.94 -15.02
CA LEU A 177 -1.13 -39.06 -16.18
C LEU A 177 -2.02 -37.86 -15.86
N ALA A 178 -3.15 -38.08 -15.18
CA ALA A 178 -4.02 -36.99 -14.74
C ALA A 178 -3.29 -36.01 -13.79
N GLN A 179 -2.42 -36.52 -12.92
CA GLN A 179 -1.55 -35.69 -12.09
C GLN A 179 -0.50 -34.93 -12.91
N ALA A 180 0.08 -35.55 -13.93
CA ALA A 180 1.03 -34.87 -14.82
C ALA A 180 0.37 -33.71 -15.59
N ASP A 181 -0.85 -33.89 -16.07
CA ASP A 181 -1.63 -32.84 -16.74
C ASP A 181 -2.00 -31.71 -15.78
N ALA A 182 -2.44 -32.03 -14.56
CA ALA A 182 -2.67 -31.02 -13.52
C ALA A 182 -1.40 -30.22 -13.20
N LEU A 183 -0.23 -30.87 -13.16
CA LEU A 183 1.05 -30.18 -12.99
C LEU A 183 1.38 -29.27 -14.18
N ARG A 184 1.09 -29.68 -15.43
CA ARG A 184 1.24 -28.82 -16.61
C ARG A 184 0.33 -27.59 -16.56
N ASP A 185 -0.92 -27.75 -16.14
CA ASP A 185 -1.83 -26.61 -15.94
C ASP A 185 -1.29 -25.63 -14.89
N THR A 186 -0.74 -26.15 -13.78
CA THR A 186 -0.10 -25.28 -12.79
C THR A 186 1.17 -24.61 -13.32
N GLN A 187 1.97 -25.33 -14.11
CA GLN A 187 3.17 -24.80 -14.75
C GLN A 187 2.82 -23.66 -15.73
N ASP A 188 1.78 -23.83 -16.55
CA ASP A 188 1.35 -22.81 -17.49
C ASP A 188 0.82 -21.56 -16.78
N LYS A 189 0.11 -21.73 -15.66
CA LYS A 189 -0.26 -20.60 -14.78
C LYS A 189 0.97 -19.89 -14.22
N VAL A 190 1.99 -20.63 -13.77
CA VAL A 190 3.25 -20.05 -13.28
C VAL A 190 3.98 -19.31 -14.41
N ARG A 191 4.01 -19.86 -15.63
CA ARG A 191 4.60 -19.20 -16.81
C ARG A 191 3.88 -17.91 -17.18
N GLN A 192 2.55 -17.90 -17.15
CA GLN A 192 1.76 -16.68 -17.38
C GLN A 192 2.07 -15.61 -16.34
N ARG A 193 2.19 -15.98 -15.05
CA ARG A 193 2.61 -15.07 -13.98
C ARG A 193 4.03 -14.55 -14.19
N LEU A 194 4.97 -15.42 -14.53
CA LEU A 194 6.35 -15.04 -14.84
C LEU A 194 6.39 -14.04 -16.01
N GLN A 195 5.57 -14.24 -17.04
CA GLN A 195 5.49 -13.32 -18.17
C GLN A 195 4.92 -11.95 -17.75
N ALA A 196 3.83 -11.92 -16.99
CA ALA A 196 3.26 -10.68 -16.46
C ALA A 196 4.27 -9.92 -15.59
N LEU A 197 5.02 -10.64 -14.74
CA LEU A 197 6.03 -10.05 -13.86
C LEU A 197 7.26 -9.55 -14.64
N LYS A 198 7.65 -10.23 -15.72
CA LYS A 198 8.68 -9.72 -16.65
C LYS A 198 8.25 -8.42 -17.32
N THR A 199 7.00 -8.32 -17.77
CA THR A 199 6.45 -7.06 -18.31
C THR A 199 6.47 -5.94 -17.25
N ARG A 200 6.15 -6.27 -16.00
CA ARG A 200 6.23 -5.30 -14.89
C ARG A 200 7.65 -4.80 -14.65
N ILE A 201 8.64 -5.69 -14.64
CA ILE A 201 10.06 -5.33 -14.51
C ILE A 201 10.48 -4.39 -15.64
N THR A 202 10.05 -4.66 -16.89
CA THR A 202 10.37 -3.77 -18.01
C THR A 202 9.73 -2.40 -17.86
N GLU A 203 8.44 -2.34 -17.49
CA GLU A 203 7.75 -1.07 -17.24
C GLU A 203 8.43 -0.24 -16.15
N VAL A 204 8.80 -0.85 -15.02
CA VAL A 204 9.49 -0.17 -13.92
C VAL A 204 10.88 0.32 -14.33
N ARG A 205 11.59 -0.44 -15.18
CA ARG A 205 12.88 0.00 -15.74
C ARG A 205 12.71 1.19 -16.67
N GLU A 206 11.69 1.18 -17.53
CA GLU A 206 11.35 2.29 -18.42
C GLU A 206 10.92 3.54 -17.64
N GLU A 207 10.13 3.39 -16.58
CA GLU A 207 9.73 4.49 -15.69
C GLU A 207 10.95 5.11 -15.01
N ARG A 208 11.86 4.29 -14.47
CA ARG A 208 13.11 4.79 -13.87
C ARG A 208 14.01 5.50 -14.88
N ASP A 209 14.06 5.01 -16.11
CA ASP A 209 14.83 5.66 -17.18
C ASP A 209 14.19 7.00 -17.58
N LEU A 210 12.86 7.06 -17.66
CA LEU A 210 12.11 8.28 -17.94
C LEU A 210 12.26 9.31 -16.80
N ASP A 211 12.23 8.88 -15.55
CA ASP A 211 12.47 9.74 -14.38
C ASP A 211 13.89 10.30 -14.36
N ARG A 212 14.90 9.50 -14.74
CA ARG A 212 16.27 10.00 -14.91
C ARG A 212 16.33 11.08 -15.98
N ARG A 213 15.79 10.80 -17.17
CA ARG A 213 15.74 11.80 -18.26
C ARG A 213 15.00 13.06 -17.85
N MET A 214 13.87 12.93 -17.15
CA MET A 214 13.08 14.07 -16.67
C MET A 214 13.85 14.90 -15.64
N ASN A 215 14.57 14.25 -14.72
CA ASN A 215 15.44 14.94 -13.76
C ASN A 215 16.64 15.63 -14.45
N ASP A 216 17.21 15.00 -15.48
CA ASP A 216 18.29 15.59 -16.28
C ASP A 216 17.76 16.84 -17.02
N PHE A 217 16.57 16.78 -17.63
CA PHE A 217 15.93 17.93 -18.27
C PHE A 217 15.63 19.07 -17.28
N LEU A 218 15.09 18.77 -16.09
CA LEU A 218 14.85 19.79 -15.06
C LEU A 218 16.17 20.38 -14.52
N GLY A 219 17.23 19.57 -14.42
CA GLY A 219 18.56 20.02 -14.04
C GLY A 219 19.19 20.94 -15.08
N GLU A 220 19.04 20.65 -16.37
CA GLU A 220 19.49 21.50 -17.46
C GLU A 220 18.68 22.81 -17.55
N GLU A 221 17.36 22.77 -17.38
CA GLU A 221 16.50 23.96 -17.37
C GLU A 221 16.84 24.90 -16.21
N SER A 222 17.18 24.36 -15.04
CA SER A 222 17.70 25.14 -13.91
C SER A 222 18.95 25.94 -14.25
N MET A 223 19.82 25.46 -15.16
CA MET A 223 21.01 26.19 -15.58
C MET A 223 20.68 27.39 -16.48
N PHE A 224 19.58 27.33 -17.23
CA PHE A 224 19.10 28.47 -18.04
C PHE A 224 18.44 29.54 -17.16
N ASP A 225 17.69 29.14 -16.13
CA ASP A 225 17.04 30.06 -15.19
C ASP A 225 18.06 30.82 -14.32
N ASP A 226 19.16 30.17 -13.93
CA ASP A 226 20.25 30.84 -13.18
C ASP A 226 21.01 31.85 -14.04
N GLN A 227 21.12 31.64 -15.35
CA GLN A 227 21.67 32.65 -16.26
C GLN A 227 20.72 33.84 -16.40
N ASP A 228 19.40 33.60 -16.50
CA ASP A 228 18.40 34.68 -16.60
C ASP A 228 18.28 35.47 -15.29
N ARG A 229 18.41 34.80 -14.13
CA ARG A 229 18.53 35.48 -12.82
C ARG A 229 19.78 36.33 -12.71
N ARG A 230 20.94 35.86 -13.18
CA ARG A 230 22.18 36.66 -13.19
C ARG A 230 22.08 37.86 -14.13
N LEU A 231 21.39 37.73 -15.26
CA LEU A 231 21.15 38.85 -16.18
C LEU A 231 20.17 39.88 -15.60
N ARG A 232 19.08 39.43 -14.95
CA ARG A 232 18.12 40.33 -14.28
C ARG A 232 18.69 41.02 -13.02
N LEU A 233 19.52 40.33 -12.23
CA LEU A 233 20.22 40.96 -11.11
C LEU A 233 21.24 42.01 -11.58
N ARG A 234 21.76 41.89 -12.82
CA ARG A 234 22.63 42.92 -13.42
C ARG A 234 21.84 44.07 -14.04
N SER A 235 20.61 43.86 -14.52
CA SER A 235 19.78 44.92 -15.11
C SER A 235 19.02 45.77 -14.10
N VAL A 236 18.72 45.24 -12.91
CA VAL A 236 18.08 46.00 -11.80
C VAL A 236 19.11 46.72 -10.92
N GLY A 237 20.41 46.62 -11.24
CA GLY A 237 21.50 47.34 -10.58
C GLY A 237 21.96 48.63 -11.27
N ALA A 238 21.15 49.20 -12.18
CA ALA A 238 21.46 50.46 -12.85
C ALA A 238 20.87 51.70 -12.14
N ASP A 239 20.06 51.53 -11.08
CA ASP A 239 19.61 52.62 -10.21
C ASP A 239 19.87 52.30 -8.73
N GLY A 240 21.02 52.77 -8.25
CA GLY A 240 21.20 53.30 -6.89
C GLY A 240 21.04 52.34 -5.71
N VAL A 241 22.03 51.47 -5.46
CA VAL A 241 22.35 51.03 -4.09
C VAL A 241 23.81 51.35 -3.80
N GLN A 242 24.03 52.47 -3.12
CA GLN A 242 25.31 52.84 -2.51
C GLN A 242 25.59 51.89 -1.34
N VAL A 243 26.52 50.95 -1.54
CA VAL A 243 27.17 50.23 -0.44
C VAL A 243 28.32 51.12 0.05
N ALA A 244 28.19 51.63 1.27
CA ALA A 244 29.21 52.44 1.92
C ALA A 244 30.53 51.67 2.06
N PRO A 245 31.69 52.25 1.70
CA PRO A 245 32.99 51.63 1.91
C PRO A 245 33.38 51.79 3.39
N THR A 246 33.40 50.70 4.14
CA THR A 246 34.04 50.69 5.46
C THR A 246 35.55 50.88 5.29
N GLN A 247 36.02 51.85 6.05
CA GLN A 247 37.31 52.48 5.96
C GLN A 247 38.44 51.54 6.40
N ARG A 248 39.49 51.53 5.57
CA ARG A 248 40.79 50.90 5.76
C ARG A 248 41.47 51.42 7.05
N GLY A 249 41.68 50.54 8.04
CA GLY A 249 42.63 50.72 9.13
C GLY A 249 43.91 49.93 8.85
N SER A 250 45.04 50.62 8.74
CA SER A 250 46.37 50.10 8.43
C SER A 250 47.02 49.34 9.61
N GLY A 251 47.61 48.18 9.33
CA GLY A 251 48.62 47.55 10.19
C GLY A 251 49.42 46.52 9.38
N PRO A 252 50.77 46.58 9.33
CA PRO A 252 51.56 45.66 8.54
C PRO A 252 52.00 44.46 9.39
N ARG A 253 51.72 43.23 8.92
CA ARG A 253 52.45 42.01 9.30
C ARG A 253 52.08 40.86 8.36
N PRO A 254 53.04 40.22 7.67
CA PRO A 254 52.85 38.92 7.05
C PRO A 254 53.44 37.83 7.96
N PRO A 255 53.51 36.57 7.51
CA PRO A 255 52.40 35.65 7.25
C PRO A 255 52.57 34.38 8.11
N TRP A 256 51.57 33.50 8.25
CA TRP A 256 51.85 32.06 8.47
C TRP A 256 50.77 31.17 7.89
N VAL A 257 51.26 30.16 7.19
CA VAL A 257 50.58 29.01 6.62
C VAL A 257 50.45 27.97 7.73
N THR A 258 49.27 27.38 7.90
CA THR A 258 49.16 26.07 8.55
C THR A 258 48.08 25.24 7.86
N SER A 259 48.55 24.28 7.08
CA SER A 259 47.81 23.09 6.68
C SER A 259 47.70 22.12 7.88
N GLY A 260 46.62 21.35 7.95
CA GLY A 260 46.44 20.24 8.88
C GLY A 260 44.93 20.06 9.15
N ASP A 261 44.24 19.11 8.52
CA ASP A 261 44.32 17.66 8.70
C ASP A 261 43.76 17.18 10.04
N GLN A 262 43.03 16.07 9.95
CA GLN A 262 42.68 15.10 11.00
C GLN A 262 41.41 15.28 11.86
N SER A 263 40.44 14.43 11.50
CA SER A 263 39.87 13.31 12.31
C SER A 263 38.84 13.58 13.41
N SER A 264 37.62 13.05 13.17
CA SER A 264 36.72 12.45 14.17
C SER A 264 37.43 11.34 14.98
N PRO A 265 37.01 10.90 16.19
CA PRO A 265 35.69 10.26 16.48
C PRO A 265 35.20 10.44 17.97
N PRO A 266 34.40 9.55 18.63
CA PRO A 266 32.93 9.58 18.69
C PRO A 266 32.36 9.52 20.15
N PRO A 267 31.18 8.90 20.45
CA PRO A 267 30.04 9.53 21.11
C PRO A 267 29.85 9.15 22.60
N MET A 268 28.92 9.80 23.31
CA MET A 268 28.42 9.30 24.60
C MET A 268 26.90 9.43 24.73
N LEU A 269 26.33 8.31 25.20
CA LEU A 269 24.97 8.06 25.65
C LEU A 269 24.50 9.03 26.75
N GLY A 270 23.19 9.28 26.78
CA GLY A 270 22.50 9.85 27.94
C GLY A 270 21.01 10.02 27.69
N ASP A 271 20.25 8.96 27.95
CA ASP A 271 18.79 8.94 28.11
C ASP A 271 18.49 8.97 29.63
N PRO A 272 17.24 8.93 30.13
CA PRO A 272 16.12 9.89 30.07
C PRO A 272 15.75 10.40 31.49
N TYR A 273 14.85 11.40 31.64
CA TYR A 273 13.78 11.47 32.68
C TYR A 273 13.14 12.87 32.88
N SER A 274 11.84 12.84 33.22
CA SER A 274 11.07 13.78 34.07
C SER A 274 10.68 15.15 33.45
N GLY A 275 9.40 15.47 33.21
CA GLY A 275 8.34 15.71 34.23
C GLY A 275 8.64 17.06 34.91
N GLY A 276 7.95 18.19 34.69
CA GLY A 276 6.51 18.48 34.79
C GLY A 276 6.36 19.75 35.66
N ASN A 277 5.37 20.60 35.33
CA ASN A 277 4.74 21.68 36.13
C ASN A 277 5.38 23.09 36.29
N ASP A 278 4.57 24.06 35.85
CA ASP A 278 4.03 25.25 36.56
C ASP A 278 4.95 26.20 37.37
N ASP A 279 5.06 27.45 36.84
CA ASP A 279 4.78 28.80 37.41
C ASP A 279 4.99 29.11 38.93
N PRO A 280 5.00 30.40 39.41
CA PRO A 280 5.51 31.68 38.89
C PRO A 280 6.31 32.52 39.95
N GLN A 281 6.76 33.73 39.57
CA GLN A 281 7.22 34.90 40.39
C GLN A 281 8.55 34.74 41.18
N SER A 282 9.54 35.65 41.11
CA SER A 282 9.47 37.07 41.52
C SER A 282 10.75 37.83 41.09
N GLU A 283 10.59 39.12 40.75
CA GLU A 283 11.34 40.35 41.15
C GLU A 283 12.85 40.21 41.49
N GLU A 284 13.81 41.08 41.16
CA GLU A 284 13.87 42.53 40.94
C GLU A 284 15.36 42.84 40.56
N GLY A 285 15.68 43.89 39.77
CA GLY A 285 17.10 44.25 39.61
C GLY A 285 17.53 45.22 38.49
N THR A 286 17.12 46.50 38.60
CA THR A 286 17.88 47.74 38.26
C THR A 286 18.24 48.09 36.78
N PRO A 287 18.10 49.38 36.38
CA PRO A 287 18.18 49.81 34.98
C PRO A 287 19.58 50.33 34.59
N THR A 288 19.96 50.18 33.32
CA THR A 288 21.05 50.98 32.73
C THR A 288 20.66 51.46 31.33
N ALA A 289 20.97 52.74 31.12
CA ALA A 289 20.49 53.60 30.08
C ALA A 289 21.09 53.32 28.68
N GLY A 290 20.28 53.61 27.66
CA GLY A 290 20.70 54.40 26.51
C GLY A 290 21.57 53.72 25.45
N GLY A 291 20.93 53.01 24.53
CA GLY A 291 21.52 52.63 23.24
C GLY A 291 20.45 52.49 22.17
N MET A 292 20.22 53.56 21.39
CA MET A 292 19.39 53.48 20.18
C MET A 292 20.09 52.61 19.14
N VAL A 293 19.71 51.33 19.07
CA VAL A 293 20.08 50.43 17.97
C VAL A 293 18.95 50.49 16.94
N ALA A 294 19.28 50.93 15.74
CA ALA A 294 18.38 50.96 14.59
C ALA A 294 17.86 49.55 14.28
N PRO A 295 16.59 49.38 13.85
CA PRO A 295 16.06 48.08 13.49
C PRO A 295 16.73 47.59 12.21
N SER A 296 17.64 46.61 12.32
CA SER A 296 18.10 45.85 11.17
C SER A 296 16.96 44.96 10.71
N VAL A 297 16.29 45.36 9.63
CA VAL A 297 15.31 44.52 8.93
C VAL A 297 16.09 43.39 8.25
N THR A 298 16.27 42.29 8.97
CA THR A 298 16.69 41.01 8.39
C THR A 298 15.44 40.39 7.76
N ALA A 299 15.42 40.33 6.44
CA ALA A 299 14.39 39.62 5.69
C ALA A 299 14.49 38.13 6.02
N SER A 300 13.69 37.69 7.00
CA SER A 300 13.54 36.29 7.36
C SER A 300 12.80 35.59 6.22
N ASP A 301 13.51 34.75 5.46
CA ASP A 301 12.94 33.96 4.38
C ASP A 301 11.90 32.98 4.96
N ARG A 302 10.61 33.32 4.79
CA ARG A 302 9.46 32.51 5.21
C ARG A 302 9.08 31.45 4.17
N ARG A 303 10.03 30.94 3.40
CA ARG A 303 9.79 29.69 2.66
C ARG A 303 9.67 28.56 3.68
N PRO A 304 8.63 27.71 3.60
CA PRO A 304 8.57 26.52 4.44
C PRO A 304 9.85 25.72 4.17
N GLN A 305 10.70 25.57 5.19
CA GLN A 305 11.82 24.64 5.14
C GLN A 305 11.23 23.24 5.05
N VAL A 306 11.09 22.76 3.83
CA VAL A 306 10.75 21.36 3.56
C VAL A 306 11.98 20.57 3.93
N ASP A 307 11.92 19.95 5.10
CA ASP A 307 12.94 19.07 5.63
C ASP A 307 13.32 18.02 4.56
N PRO A 308 14.54 18.04 3.99
CA PRO A 308 14.93 17.18 2.88
C PRO A 308 14.84 15.69 3.24
N VAL A 309 14.89 15.39 4.54
CA VAL A 309 14.74 14.03 5.09
C VAL A 309 13.31 13.51 4.90
N ARG A 310 12.29 14.38 4.95
CA ARG A 310 10.88 13.99 4.77
C ARG A 310 10.51 13.77 3.29
N ALA A 311 11.15 14.50 2.38
CA ALA A 311 11.05 14.25 0.95
C ALA A 311 11.76 12.95 0.54
N GLN A 312 12.92 12.64 1.14
CA GLN A 312 13.57 11.33 0.99
C GLN A 312 12.78 10.19 1.62
N ALA A 313 12.12 10.40 2.77
CA ALA A 313 11.31 9.38 3.43
C ALA A 313 9.97 9.09 2.71
N LEU A 314 9.36 10.09 2.07
CA LEU A 314 8.18 9.90 1.21
C LEU A 314 8.53 9.35 -0.18
N ALA A 315 9.75 9.60 -0.66
CA ALA A 315 10.35 8.82 -1.76
C ALA A 315 10.76 7.39 -1.32
N ALA A 316 10.90 7.15 -0.02
CA ALA A 316 11.20 5.85 0.58
C ALA A 316 9.96 5.03 0.96
N GLY A 317 8.74 5.50 0.64
CA GLY A 317 7.67 4.59 0.23
C GLY A 317 8.08 3.94 -1.08
N GLY A 318 9.09 3.07 -0.99
CA GLY A 318 10.07 2.89 -2.06
C GLY A 318 9.43 2.50 -3.39
N PRO A 319 9.87 3.08 -4.53
CA PRO A 319 9.51 2.55 -5.83
C PRO A 319 9.81 1.05 -5.80
N GLU A 320 8.81 0.21 -6.11
CA GLU A 320 8.89 -1.26 -6.10
C GLU A 320 10.34 -1.71 -6.30
N ASP A 321 10.92 -2.34 -5.28
CA ASP A 321 12.35 -2.62 -5.29
C ASP A 321 12.60 -3.58 -6.45
N LEU A 322 13.14 -3.06 -7.56
CA LEU A 322 13.38 -3.81 -8.79
C LEU A 322 14.10 -5.14 -8.49
N THR A 323 14.97 -5.13 -7.48
CA THR A 323 15.69 -6.31 -6.99
C THR A 323 14.74 -7.36 -6.40
N SER A 324 13.70 -6.95 -5.67
CA SER A 324 12.67 -7.84 -5.14
C SER A 324 11.81 -8.47 -6.26
N LEU A 325 11.45 -7.70 -7.29
CA LEU A 325 10.73 -8.22 -8.46
C LEU A 325 11.60 -9.20 -9.25
N GLU A 326 12.88 -8.90 -9.46
CA GLU A 326 13.82 -9.80 -10.13
C GLU A 326 14.03 -11.11 -9.34
N GLN A 327 14.10 -11.03 -8.01
CA GLN A 327 14.16 -12.21 -7.13
C GLN A 327 12.89 -13.06 -7.21
N GLU A 328 11.71 -12.42 -7.27
CA GLU A 328 10.44 -13.14 -7.44
C GLU A 328 10.36 -13.81 -8.82
N ALA A 329 10.79 -13.12 -9.89
CA ALA A 329 10.90 -13.70 -11.22
C ALA A 329 11.77 -14.95 -11.22
N ALA A 330 12.95 -14.89 -10.58
CA ALA A 330 13.86 -16.02 -10.47
C ALA A 330 13.23 -17.20 -9.71
N LYS A 331 12.49 -16.93 -8.64
CA LYS A 331 11.76 -17.97 -7.88
C LYS A 331 10.66 -18.63 -8.72
N LEU A 332 9.85 -17.86 -9.43
CA LEU A 332 8.80 -18.39 -10.31
C LEU A 332 9.41 -19.19 -11.47
N GLU A 333 10.55 -18.77 -12.00
CA GLU A 333 11.27 -19.52 -13.02
C GLU A 333 11.81 -20.86 -12.49
N SER A 334 12.38 -20.89 -11.28
CA SER A 334 12.80 -22.16 -10.67
C SER A 334 11.60 -23.09 -10.40
N LEU A 335 10.48 -22.53 -9.94
CA LEU A 335 9.25 -23.29 -9.69
C LEU A 335 8.70 -23.90 -10.98
N ALA A 336 8.66 -23.13 -12.07
CA ALA A 336 8.20 -23.61 -13.37
C ALA A 336 9.06 -24.78 -13.89
N ARG A 337 10.39 -24.73 -13.69
CA ARG A 337 11.30 -25.83 -14.06
C ARG A 337 11.10 -27.06 -13.18
N GLU A 338 10.83 -26.86 -11.90
CA GLU A 338 10.56 -27.97 -10.98
C GLU A 338 9.26 -28.70 -11.32
N LEU A 339 8.17 -27.95 -11.59
CA LEU A 339 6.89 -28.50 -12.01
C LEU A 339 7.01 -29.30 -13.32
N ASP A 340 7.78 -28.77 -14.29
CA ASP A 340 8.10 -29.46 -15.55
C ASP A 340 8.82 -30.80 -15.32
N GLY A 341 9.84 -30.77 -14.45
CA GLY A 341 10.61 -31.96 -14.10
C GLY A 341 9.78 -33.03 -13.40
N ARG A 342 8.88 -32.61 -12.49
CA ARG A 342 7.95 -33.49 -11.78
C ARG A 342 6.91 -34.09 -12.74
N ALA A 343 6.28 -33.29 -13.59
CA ALA A 343 5.34 -33.76 -14.60
C ALA A 343 6.00 -34.80 -15.52
N GLY A 344 7.21 -34.51 -16.03
CA GLY A 344 7.95 -35.45 -16.86
C GLY A 344 8.38 -36.73 -16.13
N ALA A 345 8.64 -36.67 -14.82
CA ALA A 345 8.92 -37.86 -14.02
C ALA A 345 7.67 -38.74 -13.83
N LEU A 346 6.51 -38.14 -13.62
CA LEU A 346 5.22 -38.86 -13.53
C LEU A 346 4.88 -39.53 -14.87
N GLU A 347 5.03 -38.84 -16.00
CA GLU A 347 4.80 -39.44 -17.32
C GLU A 347 5.73 -40.62 -17.60
N ARG A 348 7.02 -40.53 -17.25
CA ARG A 348 7.95 -41.65 -17.41
C ARG A 348 7.53 -42.83 -16.54
N ARG A 349 7.09 -42.59 -15.31
CA ARG A 349 6.61 -43.63 -14.40
C ARG A 349 5.33 -44.29 -14.92
N ALA A 350 4.36 -43.51 -15.41
CA ALA A 350 3.15 -44.03 -16.03
C ALA A 350 3.48 -44.91 -17.24
N LYS A 351 4.41 -44.49 -18.11
CA LYS A 351 4.89 -45.28 -19.27
C LYS A 351 5.58 -46.58 -18.88
N THR A 352 6.25 -46.65 -17.73
CA THR A 352 6.86 -47.90 -17.25
C THR A 352 5.86 -48.86 -16.62
N LEU A 353 4.70 -48.37 -16.19
CA LEU A 353 3.64 -49.15 -15.55
C LEU A 353 2.55 -49.59 -16.53
N ALA A 354 2.42 -48.92 -17.68
CA ALA A 354 1.58 -49.35 -18.79
C ALA A 354 2.29 -50.48 -19.58
N PRO A 355 1.77 -51.72 -19.56
CA PRO A 355 2.37 -52.87 -20.24
C PRO A 355 2.28 -52.82 -21.76
#